data_AF-A0AA38J342-F1
#
_entry.id   AF-A0AA38J342-F1
#
_cell.length_a   1.000
_cell.length_b   1.000
_cell.length_c   1.000
_cell.angle_alpha   90.00
_cell.angle_beta   90.00
_cell.angle_gamma   90.00
#
_symmetry.space_group_name_H-M   'P 1'
#
loop_
_entity.id
_entity.type
_entity.pdbx_description
1 polymer ?
#
loop_
_entity_poly.entity_id
_entity_poly.type
_entity_poly.pdbx_seq_one_letter_code
_entity_poly.pdbx_strand_id
1 'polypeptide(L)'
;MDKTLFLTGHGCSGTYLKRTGKRDGDKCQHCGDKDDLDHIVLKCPRYSEQSKDLPWHSITGEQMIAQMLQNTHSWEKIKELVKDIPSTKKRQTKE
;
A
#
# COMPACT_ATOMS: atom_id res chain seq x y z
N MET A 1 -14.33 6.74 2.92
CA MET A 1 -12.91 7.03 2.67
C MET A 1 -12.59 6.55 1.27
N ASP A 2 -12.35 7.50 0.36
CA ASP A 2 -12.32 7.33 -1.10
C ASP A 2 -11.38 6.22 -1.60
N LYS A 3 -11.96 5.35 -2.44
CA LYS A 3 -11.30 4.22 -3.14
C LYS A 3 -10.18 4.66 -4.11
N THR A 4 -10.03 5.96 -4.36
CA THR A 4 -9.16 6.57 -5.37
C THR A 4 -7.69 6.73 -4.93
N LEU A 5 -7.39 6.49 -3.65
CA LEU A 5 -6.05 6.69 -3.09
C LEU A 5 -4.99 5.78 -3.72
N PHE A 6 -5.34 4.50 -3.97
CA PHE A 6 -4.42 3.50 -4.51
C PHE A 6 -3.92 3.84 -5.91
N LEU A 7 -4.83 4.16 -6.82
CA LEU A 7 -4.49 4.40 -8.24
C LEU A 7 -3.79 5.73 -8.48
N THR A 8 -3.96 6.71 -7.59
CA THR A 8 -3.44 8.06 -7.80
C THR A 8 -2.17 8.37 -7.01
N GLY A 9 -1.68 7.42 -6.20
CA GLY A 9 -0.51 7.62 -5.34
C GLY A 9 -0.75 8.65 -4.22
N HIS A 10 -1.99 9.05 -3.96
CA HIS A 10 -2.33 10.05 -2.94
C HIS A 10 -2.46 9.42 -1.56
N GLY A 11 -2.06 10.13 -0.49
CA GLY A 11 -2.37 9.74 0.89
C GLY A 11 -1.20 9.79 1.86
N CYS A 12 -0.78 8.64 2.39
CA CYS A 12 0.22 8.50 3.45
C CYS A 12 1.54 7.86 2.96
N SER A 13 1.75 7.77 1.65
CA SER A 13 3.03 7.36 1.09
C SER A 13 4.05 8.47 1.28
N GLY A 14 5.27 8.14 1.68
CA GLY A 14 6.37 9.09 1.81
C GLY A 14 6.64 9.83 0.51
N THR A 15 6.48 9.15 -0.63
CA THR A 15 6.53 9.78 -1.97
C THR A 15 5.50 10.91 -2.14
N TYR A 16 4.26 10.72 -1.70
CA TYR A 16 3.23 11.75 -1.74
C TYR A 16 3.45 12.86 -0.70
N LEU A 17 3.85 12.48 0.51
CA LEU A 17 4.12 13.45 1.58
C LEU A 17 5.30 14.36 1.22
N LYS A 18 6.34 13.81 0.59
CA LYS A 18 7.46 14.59 0.02
C LYS A 18 6.99 15.53 -1.08
N ARG A 19 6.20 15.03 -2.04
CA ARG A 19 5.63 15.86 -3.11
C ARG A 19 4.79 17.03 -2.60
N THR A 20 4.12 16.85 -1.46
CA THR A 20 3.24 17.87 -0.85
C THR A 20 3.94 18.70 0.24
N GLY A 21 5.25 18.52 0.45
CA GLY A 21 6.01 19.24 1.47
C GLY A 21 5.67 18.88 2.91
N LYS A 22 4.96 17.77 3.14
CA LYS A 22 4.57 17.28 4.47
C LYS A 22 5.64 16.40 5.14
N ARG A 23 6.68 16.02 4.39
CA ARG A 23 7.81 15.21 4.87
C ARG A 23 9.03 15.41 3.97
N ASP A 24 10.24 15.40 4.51
CA ASP A 24 11.46 15.61 3.71
C ASP A 24 11.88 14.36 2.90
N GLY A 25 11.53 13.18 3.39
CA GLY A 25 11.93 11.89 2.83
C GLY A 25 10.79 11.11 2.17
N ASP A 26 11.15 10.36 1.13
CA ASP A 26 10.29 9.41 0.42
C ASP A 26 10.57 7.95 0.80
N LYS A 27 11.37 7.71 1.84
CA LYS A 27 11.74 6.37 2.32
C LYS A 27 10.80 5.88 3.41
N CYS A 28 10.58 4.56 3.47
CA CYS A 28 9.78 3.92 4.47
C CYS A 28 10.52 3.99 5.80
N GLN A 29 9.86 4.46 6.85
CA GLN A 29 10.48 4.61 8.17
C GLN A 29 10.81 3.26 8.83
N HIS A 30 10.25 2.15 8.31
CA HIS A 30 10.42 0.82 8.89
C HIS A 30 11.52 -0.01 8.22
N CYS A 31 11.66 0.07 6.90
CA CYS A 31 12.62 -0.74 6.15
C CYS A 31 13.55 0.06 5.22
N GLY A 32 13.35 1.37 5.08
CA GLY A 32 14.22 2.25 4.29
C GLY A 32 14.00 2.25 2.78
N ASP A 33 13.18 1.33 2.25
CA ASP A 33 12.78 1.29 0.84
C ASP A 33 11.95 2.51 0.43
N LYS A 34 11.77 2.70 -0.88
CA LYS A 34 10.88 3.75 -1.40
C LYS A 34 9.46 3.55 -0.89
N ASP A 35 8.91 4.57 -0.24
CA ASP A 35 7.61 4.57 0.40
C ASP A 35 6.53 5.03 -0.57
N ASP A 36 6.23 4.19 -1.56
CA ASP A 36 5.08 4.29 -2.45
C ASP A 36 4.01 3.25 -2.08
N LEU A 37 2.85 3.32 -2.75
CA LEU A 37 1.72 2.45 -2.41
C LEU A 37 1.99 0.98 -2.78
N ASP A 38 2.72 0.72 -3.86
CA ASP A 38 3.19 -0.61 -4.23
C ASP A 38 4.05 -1.19 -3.12
N HIS A 39 4.99 -0.40 -2.57
CA HIS A 39 5.75 -0.82 -1.41
C HIS A 39 4.86 -1.08 -0.21
N ILE A 40 4.01 -0.11 0.17
CA ILE A 40 3.16 -0.21 1.37
C ILE A 40 2.26 -1.45 1.35
N VAL A 41 1.64 -1.76 0.21
CA VAL A 41 0.67 -2.86 0.11
C VAL A 41 1.32 -4.19 -0.23
N LEU A 42 2.36 -4.21 -1.08
CA LEU A 42 2.89 -5.45 -1.67
C LEU A 42 4.25 -5.88 -1.10
N LYS A 43 5.09 -4.93 -0.66
CA LYS A 43 6.51 -5.22 -0.38
C LYS A 43 6.95 -4.93 1.05
N CYS A 44 6.19 -4.13 1.80
CA CYS A 44 6.62 -3.65 3.11
C CYS A 44 6.58 -4.80 4.14
N PRO A 45 7.72 -5.19 4.74
CA PRO A 45 7.75 -6.25 5.74
C PRO A 45 6.89 -5.95 6.97
N ARG A 46 6.61 -4.68 7.23
CA ARG A 46 5.75 -4.27 8.34
C ARG A 46 4.31 -4.77 8.19
N TYR A 47 3.81 -4.90 6.97
CA TYR A 47 2.42 -5.26 6.70
C TYR A 47 2.29 -6.68 6.12
N SER A 48 3.36 -7.49 6.21
CA SER A 48 3.40 -8.85 5.68
C SER A 48 2.37 -9.77 6.33
N GLU A 49 2.00 -9.54 7.59
CA GLU A 49 1.00 -10.37 8.27
C GLU A 49 -0.40 -10.15 7.71
N GLN A 50 -0.77 -8.90 7.42
CA GLN A 50 -2.05 -8.58 6.77
C GLN A 50 -2.09 -9.18 5.36
N SER A 51 -0.95 -9.26 4.70
CA SER A 51 -0.82 -9.66 3.31
C SER A 51 -0.39 -11.14 3.12
N LYS A 52 -0.26 -11.90 4.22
CA LYS A 52 0.32 -13.27 4.26
C LYS A 52 -0.33 -14.29 3.32
N ASP A 53 -1.62 -14.13 3.05
CA ASP A 53 -2.40 -15.08 2.25
C ASP A 53 -2.27 -14.85 0.74
N LEU A 54 -1.35 -13.99 0.32
CA LEU A 54 -1.22 -13.53 -1.05
C LEU A 54 0.25 -13.50 -1.48
N PRO A 55 0.54 -13.77 -2.76
CA PRO A 55 1.90 -13.92 -3.26
C PRO A 55 2.60 -12.56 -3.51
N TRP A 56 2.56 -11.65 -2.55
CA TRP A 56 2.90 -10.23 -2.76
C TRP A 56 4.39 -9.91 -2.92
N HIS A 57 5.26 -10.77 -2.42
CA HIS A 57 6.71 -10.57 -2.43
C HIS A 57 7.30 -10.45 -3.84
N SER A 58 6.54 -10.82 -4.88
CA SER A 58 7.04 -10.96 -6.25
C SER A 58 6.12 -10.40 -7.33
N ILE A 59 5.05 -9.67 -6.97
CA ILE A 59 4.08 -9.16 -7.96
C ILE A 59 4.02 -7.64 -8.02
N THR A 60 3.86 -7.11 -9.24
CA THR A 60 3.64 -5.70 -9.54
C THR A 60 2.18 -5.30 -9.31
N GLY A 61 1.89 -4.00 -9.27
CA GLY A 61 0.52 -3.50 -9.27
C GLY A 61 -0.32 -3.99 -10.46
N GLU A 62 0.29 -4.23 -11.62
CA GLU A 62 -0.41 -4.80 -12.79
C GLU A 62 -0.78 -6.27 -12.57
N GLN A 63 0.15 -7.06 -12.04
CA GLN A 63 -0.10 -8.47 -11.72
C GLN A 63 -1.14 -8.60 -10.60
N MET A 64 -1.15 -7.68 -9.65
CA MET A 64 -2.21 -7.53 -8.65
C MET A 64 -3.57 -7.29 -9.29
N ILE A 65 -3.68 -6.34 -10.22
CA ILE A 65 -4.92 -6.08 -10.97
C ILE A 65 -5.34 -7.33 -11.74
N ALA A 66 -4.40 -8.00 -12.41
CA ALA A 66 -4.69 -9.25 -13.11
C ALA A 66 -5.27 -10.32 -12.16
N GLN A 67 -4.75 -10.46 -10.94
CA GLN A 67 -5.31 -11.35 -9.91
C GLN A 67 -6.71 -10.91 -9.46
N MET A 68 -6.95 -9.60 -9.27
CA MET A 68 -8.28 -9.07 -8.94
C MET A 68 -9.34 -9.44 -9.98
N LEU A 69 -8.95 -9.55 -11.25
CA LEU A 69 -9.84 -9.88 -12.37
C LEU A 69 -10.10 -11.38 -12.54
N GLN A 70 -9.35 -12.27 -11.87
CA GLN A 70 -9.53 -13.72 -11.99
C GLN A 70 -10.81 -14.23 -11.32
N ASN A 71 -11.17 -13.68 -10.15
CA ASN A 71 -12.35 -14.09 -9.40
C ASN A 71 -12.73 -13.09 -8.29
N THR A 72 -13.99 -13.13 -7.87
CA THR A 72 -14.56 -12.27 -6.82
C THR A 72 -13.87 -12.43 -5.46
N HIS A 73 -13.38 -13.63 -5.13
CA HIS A 73 -12.69 -13.86 -3.85
C HIS A 73 -11.37 -13.08 -3.77
N SER A 74 -10.58 -13.12 -4.85
CA SER A 74 -9.34 -12.37 -4.98
C SER A 74 -9.60 -10.87 -4.98
N TRP A 75 -10.65 -10.44 -5.69
CA TRP A 75 -11.11 -9.05 -5.66
C TRP A 75 -11.40 -8.55 -4.24
N GLU A 76 -12.23 -9.26 -3.46
CA GLU A 76 -12.62 -8.82 -2.12
C GLU A 76 -11.44 -8.83 -1.14
N LYS A 77 -10.57 -9.86 -1.19
CA LYS A 77 -9.34 -9.89 -0.37
C LYS A 77 -8.44 -8.69 -0.66
N ILE A 78 -8.17 -8.42 -1.94
CA ILE A 78 -7.27 -7.35 -2.35
C ILE A 78 -7.86 -5.98 -1.99
N LYS A 79 -9.17 -5.80 -2.18
CA LYS A 79 -9.90 -4.58 -1.84
C LYS A 79 -9.84 -4.27 -0.33
N GLU A 80 -9.97 -5.27 0.54
CA GLU A 80 -9.83 -5.05 1.99
C GLU A 80 -8.40 -4.68 2.37
N LEU A 81 -7.37 -5.26 1.74
CA LEU A 81 -5.97 -4.91 2.03
C LEU A 81 -5.60 -3.49 1.63
N VAL A 82 -5.99 -3.09 0.42
CA VAL A 82 -5.77 -1.73 -0.10
C VAL A 82 -6.48 -0.68 0.76
N LYS A 83 -7.51 -1.07 1.52
CA LYS A 83 -8.22 -0.22 2.47
C LYS A 83 -7.57 -0.23 3.86
N ASP A 84 -7.26 -1.40 4.40
CA ASP A 84 -6.78 -1.54 5.78
C ASP A 84 -5.36 -1.01 5.97
N ILE A 85 -4.41 -1.43 5.13
CA ILE A 85 -2.99 -1.11 5.32
C ILE A 85 -2.74 0.41 5.33
N PRO A 86 -3.22 1.19 4.34
CA PRO A 86 -3.03 2.64 4.36
C PRO A 86 -3.77 3.33 5.51
N SER A 87 -4.91 2.80 5.93
CA SER A 87 -5.66 3.34 7.08
C SER A 87 -4.91 3.11 8.40
N THR A 88 -4.32 1.93 8.55
CA THR A 88 -3.44 1.58 9.67
C THR A 88 -2.19 2.45 9.69
N LYS A 89 -1.54 2.64 8.55
CA LYS A 89 -0.39 3.55 8.44
C LYS A 89 -0.75 4.99 8.84
N LYS A 90 -1.88 5.53 8.33
CA LYS A 90 -2.34 6.88 8.67
C LYS A 90 -2.56 7.09 10.17
N ARG A 91 -3.05 6.07 10.88
CA ARG A 91 -3.22 6.11 12.35
C ARG A 91 -1.85 6.21 13.04
N GLN A 92 -0.88 5.42 12.59
CA GLN A 92 0.49 5.39 13.14
C GLN A 92 1.29 6.66 12.89
N THR A 93 1.00 7.41 11.82
CA THR A 93 1.71 8.66 11.48
C THR A 93 1.06 9.93 12.05
N LYS A 94 -0.07 9.80 12.74
CA LYS A 94 -0.78 10.94 13.38
C LYS A 94 -0.42 11.10 14.87
N GLU A 95 0.37 10.19 15.41
CA GLU A 95 1.02 10.24 16.72
C GLU A 95 2.43 10.80 16.57
#